data_AF-A0A925JE98-F1
#
_entry.id   AF-A0A925JE98-F1
#
_cell.length_a   1.000
_cell.length_b   1.000
_cell.length_c   1.000
_cell.angle_alpha   90.00
_cell.angle_beta   90.00
_cell.angle_gamma   90.00
#
_symmetry.space_group_name_H-M   'P 1'
#
loop_
_entity.id
_entity.type
_entity.pdbx_description
1 polymer ?
#
loop_
_entity_poly.entity_id
_entity_poly.type
_entity_poly.pdbx_seq_one_letter_code
_entity_poly.pdbx_strand_id
1 'polypeptide(L)'
;AINEMVKRGDLKAPVAIGRDHLDTGSVASPFRETEAMKDGSDAIADWPILNALLNTASGASWVSFHHGGGVGIGYSLHAGQVSVADGTDEAARRLNRVLTNDPGLGVARHVDAGYEEAETTALEKGVKIPMLPERIE
;
A
#
# COMPACT_ATOMS: atom_id res chain seq x y z
N ALA A 1 7.43 7.58 14.70
CA ALA A 1 7.89 8.96 15.01
C ALA A 1 6.71 9.90 15.27
N ILE A 2 5.84 10.16 14.28
CA ILE A 2 4.73 11.13 14.40
C ILE A 2 3.81 10.84 15.61
N ASN A 3 3.37 9.59 15.79
CA ASN A 3 2.52 9.21 16.93
C ASN A 3 3.16 9.53 18.29
N GLU A 4 4.47 9.32 18.44
CA GLU A 4 5.19 9.65 19.67
C GLU A 4 5.30 11.15 19.90
N MET A 5 5.44 11.94 18.83
CA MET A 5 5.43 13.41 18.94
C MET A 5 4.06 13.93 19.40
N VAL A 6 2.97 13.30 18.95
CA VAL A 6 1.62 13.60 19.45
C VAL A 6 1.50 13.20 20.93
N LYS A 7 1.96 11.99 21.29
CA LYS A 7 1.94 11.48 22.67
C LYS A 7 2.70 12.37 23.66
N ARG A 8 3.86 12.91 23.25
CA ARG A 8 4.67 13.83 24.07
C ARG A 8 4.16 15.27 24.08
N GLY A 9 3.22 15.63 23.20
CA GLY A 9 2.74 16.99 23.03
C GLY A 9 3.65 17.90 22.19
N ASP A 10 4.68 17.35 21.53
CA ASP A 10 5.51 18.09 20.56
C ASP A 10 4.64 18.55 19.36
N LEU A 11 3.67 17.71 18.98
CA LEU A 11 2.59 18.05 18.05
C LEU A 11 1.31 18.33 18.86
N LYS A 12 0.71 19.49 18.62
CA LYS A 12 -0.42 20.01 19.42
C LYS A 12 -1.74 19.23 19.25
N ALA A 13 -1.84 18.40 18.23
CA ALA A 13 -3.05 17.66 17.88
C ALA A 13 -2.71 16.38 17.10
N PRO A 14 -3.64 15.41 17.02
CA PRO A 14 -3.50 14.24 16.16
C PRO A 14 -3.21 14.60 14.70
N VAL A 15 -2.50 13.70 14.01
CA VAL A 15 -2.12 13.87 12.60
C VAL A 15 -2.70 12.74 11.76
N ALA A 16 -3.42 13.09 10.70
CA ALA A 16 -3.85 12.15 9.67
C ALA A 16 -2.68 11.87 8.70
N ILE A 17 -2.39 10.59 8.48
CA ILE A 17 -1.36 10.10 7.57
C ILE A 17 -2.07 9.33 6.47
N GLY A 18 -1.96 9.80 5.24
CA GLY A 18 -2.57 9.17 4.08
C GLY A 18 -1.72 9.37 2.84
N ARG A 19 -2.32 9.07 1.69
CA ARG A 19 -1.73 9.20 0.37
C ARG A 19 -2.83 9.42 -0.67
N ASP A 20 -2.43 9.79 -1.89
CA ASP A 20 -3.30 9.63 -3.04
C ASP A 20 -3.55 8.13 -3.31
N HIS A 21 -4.54 7.84 -4.15
CA HIS A 21 -4.83 6.50 -4.66
C HIS A 21 -3.78 6.02 -5.68
N LEU A 22 -2.99 6.95 -6.24
CA LEU A 22 -1.79 6.66 -7.03
C LEU A 22 -0.65 6.25 -6.09
N ASP A 23 -0.47 4.95 -5.90
CA ASP A 23 0.66 4.35 -5.18
C ASP A 23 0.92 2.92 -5.67
N THR A 24 2.11 2.41 -5.38
CA THR A 24 2.71 1.16 -5.87
C THR A 24 1.82 -0.08 -5.80
N GLY A 25 0.93 -0.18 -4.80
CA GLY A 25 0.05 -1.33 -4.62
C GLY A 25 -1.43 -1.04 -4.74
N SER A 26 -1.82 0.22 -5.03
CA SER A 26 -3.18 0.68 -4.77
C SER A 26 -3.97 1.07 -6.02
N VAL A 27 -3.45 0.82 -7.22
CA VAL A 27 -4.12 1.18 -8.47
C VAL A 27 -3.84 0.18 -9.59
N ALA A 28 -4.88 -0.10 -10.37
CA ALA A 28 -4.81 -0.70 -11.69
C ALA A 28 -5.38 0.31 -12.70
N SER A 29 -4.56 0.73 -13.66
CA SER A 29 -4.83 1.82 -14.59
C SER A 29 -3.94 1.66 -15.83
N PRO A 30 -4.38 0.88 -16.85
CA PRO A 30 -3.56 0.49 -18.00
C PRO A 30 -3.08 1.63 -18.90
N PHE A 31 -3.62 2.83 -18.72
CA PHE A 31 -3.27 4.03 -19.49
C PHE A 31 -2.52 5.06 -18.64
N ARG A 32 -2.02 4.65 -17.47
CA ARG A 32 -1.26 5.50 -16.55
C ARG A 32 -0.36 4.66 -15.63
N GLU A 33 -0.79 4.30 -14.42
CA GLU A 33 0.10 3.70 -13.41
C GLU A 33 0.56 2.27 -13.70
N THR A 34 -0.25 1.51 -14.42
CA THR A 34 0.05 0.12 -14.77
C THR A 34 0.17 -0.05 -16.27
N GLU A 35 0.45 1.03 -16.99
CA GLU A 35 0.74 0.98 -18.42
C GLU A 35 2.07 0.23 -18.66
N ALA A 36 2.03 -0.76 -19.55
CA ALA A 36 3.18 -1.54 -19.99
C ALA A 36 3.94 -2.22 -18.83
N MET A 37 3.21 -2.94 -17.97
CA MET A 37 3.83 -3.80 -16.97
C MET A 37 4.70 -4.86 -17.67
N LYS A 38 5.85 -5.21 -17.07
CA LYS A 38 6.86 -6.12 -17.67
C LYS A 38 6.28 -7.47 -18.13
N ASP A 39 5.26 -7.96 -17.43
CA ASP A 39 4.57 -9.23 -17.69
C ASP A 39 3.24 -9.08 -18.45
N GLY A 40 2.84 -7.84 -18.79
CA GLY A 40 1.56 -7.54 -19.44
C GLY A 40 0.34 -7.58 -18.51
N SER A 41 0.55 -7.56 -17.18
CA SER A 41 -0.52 -7.56 -16.16
C SER A 41 -1.27 -6.24 -15.99
N ASP A 42 -1.15 -5.32 -16.95
CA ASP A 42 -1.64 -3.93 -16.91
C ASP A 42 -3.06 -3.80 -16.35
N ALA A 43 -3.98 -4.66 -16.79
CA ALA A 43 -5.41 -4.60 -16.46
C ALA A 43 -5.84 -5.43 -15.24
N ILE A 44 -4.90 -6.10 -14.54
CA ILE A 44 -5.23 -6.89 -13.35
C ILE A 44 -5.57 -5.97 -12.18
N ALA A 45 -6.86 -5.96 -11.81
CA ALA A 45 -7.41 -5.09 -10.76
C ALA A 45 -7.57 -5.75 -9.39
N ASP A 46 -7.07 -6.98 -9.21
CA ASP A 46 -7.10 -7.66 -7.91
C ASP A 46 -6.27 -6.91 -6.86
N TRP A 47 -5.13 -6.35 -7.27
CA TRP A 47 -4.19 -5.63 -6.39
C TRP A 47 -4.82 -4.45 -5.63
N PRO A 48 -5.48 -3.46 -6.26
CA PRO A 48 -6.14 -2.39 -5.51
C PRO A 48 -7.29 -2.89 -4.62
N ILE A 49 -7.98 -3.98 -4.99
CA ILE A 49 -9.02 -4.58 -4.12
C ILE A 49 -8.36 -5.18 -2.87
N LEU A 50 -7.29 -5.96 -3.05
CA LEU A 50 -6.49 -6.52 -1.96
C LEU A 50 -5.88 -5.41 -1.09
N ASN A 51 -5.46 -4.29 -1.67
CA ASN A 51 -4.94 -3.14 -0.94
C ASN A 51 -6.00 -2.57 0.02
N ALA A 52 -7.23 -2.37 -0.47
CA ALA A 52 -8.33 -1.91 0.38
C ALA A 52 -8.61 -2.91 1.51
N LEU A 53 -8.78 -4.20 1.18
CA LEU A 53 -9.07 -5.25 2.16
C LEU A 53 -7.95 -5.39 3.21
N LEU A 54 -6.69 -5.35 2.78
CA LEU A 54 -5.54 -5.48 3.66
C LEU A 54 -5.40 -4.26 4.58
N ASN A 55 -5.65 -3.04 4.09
CA ASN A 55 -5.65 -1.84 4.91
C ASN A 55 -6.78 -1.84 5.94
N THR A 56 -7.97 -2.32 5.57
CA THR A 56 -9.08 -2.55 6.51
C THR A 56 -8.68 -3.54 7.59
N ALA A 57 -8.11 -4.69 7.22
CA ALA A 57 -7.65 -5.70 8.18
C ALA A 57 -6.49 -5.22 9.06
N SER A 58 -5.63 -4.35 8.53
CA SER A 58 -4.47 -3.81 9.24
C SER A 58 -4.85 -2.77 10.30
N GLY A 59 -6.01 -2.12 10.12
CA GLY A 59 -6.61 -1.17 11.06
C GLY A 59 -6.45 0.29 10.67
N ALA A 60 -6.47 0.60 9.36
CA ALA A 60 -6.55 1.98 8.89
C ALA A 60 -7.79 2.70 9.48
N SER A 61 -7.70 4.01 9.67
CA SER A 61 -8.81 4.81 10.23
C SER A 61 -9.97 4.92 9.25
N TRP A 62 -9.69 5.05 7.95
CA TRP A 62 -10.65 4.84 6.89
C TRP A 62 -9.98 4.31 5.62
N VAL A 63 -10.76 3.56 4.86
CA VAL A 63 -10.36 2.96 3.59
C VAL A 63 -11.41 3.31 2.55
N SER A 64 -10.95 3.61 1.33
CA SER A 64 -11.78 3.89 0.18
C SER A 64 -11.40 2.98 -0.98
N PHE A 65 -12.38 2.63 -1.80
CA PHE A 65 -12.16 1.95 -3.08
C PHE A 65 -13.00 2.65 -4.14
N HIS A 66 -12.36 3.15 -5.18
CA HIS A 66 -12.96 4.03 -6.18
C HIS A 66 -12.65 3.53 -7.58
N HIS A 67 -13.44 4.05 -8.53
CA HIS A 67 -13.35 3.75 -9.94
C HIS A 67 -13.21 5.03 -10.76
N GLY A 68 -12.34 4.99 -11.77
CA GLY A 68 -12.21 6.01 -12.81
C GLY A 68 -11.52 7.31 -12.41
N GLY A 69 -10.84 7.36 -11.26
CA GLY A 69 -10.04 8.52 -10.89
C GLY A 69 -8.88 8.71 -11.86
N GLY A 70 -8.62 9.97 -12.23
CA GLY A 70 -7.56 10.35 -13.15
C GLY A 70 -7.88 10.14 -14.63
N VAL A 71 -8.17 8.89 -15.01
CA VAL A 71 -8.32 8.45 -16.42
C VAL A 71 -9.77 8.28 -16.87
N GLY A 72 -10.75 8.47 -15.98
CA GLY A 72 -12.17 8.43 -16.31
C GLY A 72 -12.83 7.05 -16.13
N ILE A 73 -14.16 7.04 -16.25
CA ILE A 73 -15.02 5.86 -16.06
C ILE A 73 -14.58 4.73 -17.01
N GLY A 74 -14.29 3.56 -16.44
CA GLY A 74 -13.94 2.33 -17.15
C GLY A 74 -12.44 2.05 -17.19
N TYR A 75 -11.60 3.01 -16.78
CA TYR A 75 -10.17 2.96 -17.06
C TYR A 75 -9.26 2.76 -15.84
N SER A 76 -9.79 2.88 -14.61
CA SER A 76 -9.00 2.62 -13.41
C SER A 76 -9.84 2.10 -12.24
N LEU A 77 -9.20 1.26 -11.42
CA LEU A 77 -9.68 0.80 -10.12
C LEU A 77 -8.59 1.04 -9.09
N HIS A 78 -8.93 1.70 -7.98
CA HIS A 78 -7.90 2.13 -7.03
C HIS A 78 -8.39 2.35 -5.60
N ALA A 79 -7.51 2.09 -4.64
CA ALA A 79 -7.77 2.16 -3.22
C ALA A 79 -7.00 3.29 -2.52
N GLY A 80 -7.62 3.84 -1.48
CA GLY A 80 -7.03 4.84 -0.59
C GLY A 80 -7.10 4.36 0.84
N GLN A 81 -6.14 4.80 1.64
CA GLN A 81 -6.15 4.60 3.08
C GLN A 81 -5.67 5.86 3.79
N VAL A 82 -6.22 6.08 4.97
CA VAL A 82 -5.70 7.07 5.91
C VAL A 82 -5.72 6.47 7.31
N SER A 83 -4.68 6.76 8.07
CA SER A 83 -4.50 6.37 9.46
C SER A 83 -4.20 7.57 10.34
N VAL A 84 -4.87 7.65 11.50
CA VAL A 84 -4.68 8.75 12.45
C VAL A 84 -3.63 8.37 13.50
N ALA A 85 -2.62 9.22 13.65
CA ALA A 85 -1.68 9.20 14.76
C ALA A 85 -2.19 10.11 15.86
N ASP A 86 -2.87 9.54 16.85
CA ASP A 86 -3.50 10.26 17.98
C ASP A 86 -2.69 10.19 19.29
N GLY A 87 -1.51 9.57 19.27
CA GLY A 87 -0.63 9.43 20.43
C GLY A 87 -0.94 8.20 21.30
N THR A 88 -1.94 7.39 20.96
CA THR A 88 -2.27 6.17 21.71
C THR A 88 -1.35 5.00 21.31
N ASP A 89 -1.17 4.05 22.23
CA ASP A 89 -0.45 2.80 21.95
C ASP A 89 -1.21 1.90 20.97
N GLU A 90 -2.53 2.05 20.90
CA GLU A 90 -3.36 1.38 19.91
C GLU A 90 -3.09 1.92 18.50
N ALA A 91 -3.07 3.25 18.33
CA ALA A 91 -2.68 3.87 17.06
C ALA A 91 -1.26 3.46 16.66
N ALA A 92 -0.32 3.38 17.60
CA ALA A 92 1.04 2.90 17.31
C ALA A 92 1.05 1.50 16.68
N ARG A 93 0.25 0.55 17.21
CA ARG A 93 0.13 -0.81 16.66
C ARG A 93 -0.55 -0.82 15.28
N ARG A 94 -1.61 -0.03 15.10
CA ARG A 94 -2.32 0.07 13.81
C ARG A 94 -1.43 0.69 12.74
N LEU A 95 -0.77 1.81 13.05
CA LEU A 95 0.16 2.50 12.15
C LEU A 95 1.31 1.58 11.73
N ASN A 96 1.89 0.82 12.66
CA ASN A 96 2.95 -0.12 12.30
C ASN A 96 2.49 -1.15 11.26
N ARG A 97 1.29 -1.73 11.42
CA ARG A 97 0.75 -2.69 10.45
C ARG A 97 0.36 -2.04 9.13
N VAL A 98 -0.42 -0.95 9.17
CA VAL A 98 -0.90 -0.28 7.95
C VAL A 98 0.26 0.25 7.12
N LEU A 99 1.20 0.97 7.73
CA LEU A 99 2.35 1.55 7.03
C LEU A 99 3.44 0.53 6.66
N THR A 100 3.27 -0.74 7.05
CA THR A 100 4.06 -1.87 6.54
C THR A 100 3.34 -2.56 5.38
N ASN A 101 2.05 -2.87 5.57
CA ASN A 101 1.28 -3.67 4.65
C ASN A 101 0.84 -2.90 3.39
N ASP A 102 0.53 -1.61 3.51
CA ASP A 102 0.12 -0.76 2.39
C ASP A 102 1.20 -0.67 1.30
N PRO A 103 2.44 -0.21 1.59
CA PRO A 103 3.53 -0.24 0.62
C PRO A 103 4.05 -1.67 0.37
N GLY A 104 3.98 -2.57 1.36
CA GLY A 104 4.42 -3.96 1.23
C GLY A 104 3.65 -4.72 0.15
N LEU A 105 2.36 -4.44 -0.04
CA LEU A 105 1.57 -5.00 -1.13
C LEU A 105 2.02 -4.45 -2.49
N GLY A 106 2.47 -3.20 -2.56
CA GLY A 106 3.04 -2.62 -3.78
C GLY A 106 4.34 -3.28 -4.19
N VAL A 107 5.20 -3.62 -3.22
CA VAL A 107 6.38 -4.46 -3.45
C VAL A 107 5.96 -5.83 -3.96
N ALA A 108 5.01 -6.50 -3.30
CA ALA A 108 4.53 -7.82 -3.71
C ALA A 108 3.97 -7.84 -5.13
N ARG A 109 3.18 -6.82 -5.51
CA ARG A 109 2.64 -6.65 -6.87
C ARG A 109 3.72 -6.60 -7.93
N HIS A 110 4.79 -5.83 -7.68
CA HIS A 110 5.86 -5.67 -8.66
C HIS A 110 6.85 -6.84 -8.65
N VAL A 111 6.97 -7.57 -7.55
CA VAL A 111 7.63 -8.89 -7.55
C VAL A 111 6.87 -9.85 -8.47
N ASP A 112 5.55 -9.94 -8.31
CA ASP A 112 4.71 -10.85 -9.12
C ASP A 112 4.85 -10.55 -10.63
N ALA A 113 4.94 -9.27 -10.99
CA ALA A 113 5.20 -8.83 -12.37
C ALA A 113 6.67 -8.98 -12.83
N GLY A 114 7.57 -9.51 -12.00
CA GLY A 114 8.96 -9.83 -12.35
C GLY A 114 9.94 -8.67 -12.33
N TYR A 115 9.71 -7.63 -11.53
CA TYR A 115 10.66 -6.52 -11.37
C TYR A 115 11.75 -6.84 -10.33
N GLU A 116 13.01 -6.90 -10.78
CA GLU A 116 14.19 -7.25 -9.95
C GLU A 116 14.41 -6.30 -8.76
N GLU A 117 14.08 -5.02 -8.91
CA GLU A 117 14.16 -4.04 -7.82
C GLU A 117 13.12 -4.32 -6.72
N ALA A 118 11.92 -4.78 -7.11
CA ALA A 118 10.90 -5.19 -6.16
C ALA A 118 11.31 -6.48 -5.44
N GLU A 119 11.94 -7.44 -6.14
CA GLU A 119 12.48 -8.66 -5.53
C GLU A 119 13.57 -8.33 -4.52
N THR A 120 14.50 -7.45 -4.89
CA THR A 120 15.56 -6.97 -3.98
C THR A 120 14.95 -6.31 -2.75
N THR A 121 13.97 -5.42 -2.94
CA THR A 121 13.27 -4.74 -1.85
C THR A 121 12.53 -5.74 -0.95
N ALA A 122 11.86 -6.75 -1.53
CA ALA A 122 11.16 -7.77 -0.77
C ALA A 122 12.12 -8.55 0.15
N LEU A 123 13.29 -8.94 -0.36
CA LEU A 123 14.32 -9.63 0.41
C LEU A 123 14.90 -8.73 1.51
N GLU A 124 15.30 -7.49 1.18
CA GLU A 124 15.89 -6.55 2.13
C GLU A 124 14.95 -6.16 3.27
N LYS A 125 13.66 -6.04 2.97
CA LYS A 125 12.63 -5.62 3.94
C LYS A 125 11.89 -6.80 4.59
N GLY A 126 12.20 -8.03 4.19
CA GLY A 126 11.55 -9.23 4.71
C GLY A 126 10.06 -9.33 4.34
N VAL A 127 9.67 -8.83 3.17
CA VAL A 127 8.31 -8.99 2.65
C VAL A 127 8.11 -10.46 2.30
N LYS A 128 7.10 -11.09 2.89
CA LYS A 128 6.82 -12.51 2.68
C LYS A 128 6.08 -12.71 1.37
N ILE A 129 6.77 -13.22 0.36
CA ILE A 129 6.19 -13.58 -0.94
C ILE A 129 6.19 -15.11 -1.06
N PRO A 130 5.04 -15.78 -0.95
CA PRO A 130 4.99 -17.25 -0.92
C PRO A 130 5.56 -17.95 -2.17
N MET A 131 5.52 -17.26 -3.32
CA MET A 131 5.95 -17.81 -4.61
C MET A 131 7.41 -17.50 -4.97
N LEU A 132 8.08 -16.63 -4.20
CA LEU A 132 9.52 -16.37 -4.39
C LEU A 132 10.28 -17.59 -3.84
N PRO A 133 11.12 -18.27 -4.65
CA PRO A 133 11.95 -19.35 -4.14
C PRO A 133 12.86 -18.83 -3.01
N GLU A 134 12.97 -19.60 -1.92
CA GLU A 134 13.98 -19.34 -0.90
C GLU A 134 15.35 -19.36 -1.59
N ARG A 135 16.15 -18.30 -1.44
CA ARG A 135 17.55 -18.36 -1.84
C ARG A 135 18.18 -19.48 -1.01
N ILE A 136 18.55 -20.57 -1.66
CA ILE A 136 19.48 -21.55 -1.11
C ILE A 136 20.77 -20.76 -0.89
N GLU A 137 21.09 -20.45 0.36
CA GLU A 137 22.40 -19.89 0.77
C GLU A 137 23.55 -20.84 0.42
#